data_AF-A0A531HUV4-F1
#
_entry.id   AF-A0A531HUV4-F1
#
_cell.length_a   1.000
_cell.length_b   1.000
_cell.length_c   1.000
_cell.angle_alpha   90.00
_cell.angle_beta   90.00
_cell.angle_gamma   90.00
#
_symmetry.space_group_name_H-M   'P 1'
#
loop_
_entity.id
_entity.type
_entity.pdbx_description
1 polymer ?
#
loop_
_entity_poly.entity_id
_entity_poly.type
_entity_poly.pdbx_seq_one_letter_code
_entity_poly.pdbx_strand_id
1 'polypeptide(L)'
;MRKEELESILGHGKPGFDLGPIEDYLHAVASERQLPDVAIIHCIARIEESAPALRAVLTRAADGEVLSGEEEVLLFRGLYILGGARDSQACQPLLRLLRRPPEEVERLLGDAVTEGLARITAGVFDGDVNSLFSIIADSSRDEFLRDALLGAATFLTWEGRIERDRMQSFLKRFYEERLAADDDFAWIAWQEAIGLLALPDLAPLVHSAWDQNRVPMGMLELSDCENDLLDAEQRPNDIGRFKRANLGYIDDVLEELASRISYAEDLDEEDPQSPLPDETWDAPWADATPAINPWRDVGRNDPCPCGSGKKFKKCCLAK
;
A
#
# COMPACT_ATOMS: atom_id res chain seq x y z
N MET A 1 -23.68 -6.66 2.49
CA MET A 1 -24.96 -7.41 2.55
C MET A 1 -25.57 -7.21 3.92
N ARG A 2 -26.90 -7.33 4.05
CA ARG A 2 -27.56 -7.26 5.36
C ARG A 2 -27.40 -8.57 6.12
N LYS A 3 -27.36 -8.49 7.46
CA LYS A 3 -27.21 -9.65 8.37
C LYS A 3 -28.12 -10.82 7.99
N GLU A 4 -29.40 -10.56 7.75
CA GLU A 4 -30.40 -11.61 7.49
C GLU A 4 -30.14 -12.37 6.18
N GLU A 5 -29.59 -11.68 5.17
CA GLU A 5 -29.22 -12.28 3.89
C GLU A 5 -28.00 -13.22 4.07
N LEU A 6 -27.02 -12.81 4.86
CA LEU A 6 -25.83 -13.62 5.15
C LEU A 6 -26.17 -14.83 6.04
N GLU A 7 -27.04 -14.64 7.04
CA GLU A 7 -27.55 -15.73 7.90
C GLU A 7 -28.33 -16.77 7.11
N SER A 8 -29.15 -16.34 6.14
CA SER A 8 -29.86 -17.28 5.26
C SER A 8 -28.91 -18.14 4.43
N ILE A 9 -27.78 -17.57 3.97
CA ILE A 9 -26.77 -18.28 3.16
C ILE A 9 -25.99 -19.26 4.04
N LEU A 10 -25.43 -18.79 5.15
CA LEU A 10 -24.57 -19.58 6.04
C LEU A 10 -25.35 -20.61 6.87
N GLY A 11 -26.57 -20.28 7.27
CA GLY A 11 -27.46 -21.16 8.01
C GLY A 11 -28.08 -22.27 7.14
N HIS A 12 -27.86 -22.28 5.82
CA HIS A 12 -28.49 -23.20 4.86
C HIS A 12 -30.02 -23.26 5.02
N GLY A 13 -30.66 -22.13 5.35
CA GLY A 13 -32.10 -22.05 5.62
C GLY A 13 -32.58 -22.70 6.93
N LYS A 14 -31.68 -23.10 7.84
CA LYS A 14 -32.06 -23.57 9.18
C LYS A 14 -32.40 -22.38 10.09
N PRO A 15 -33.57 -22.37 10.75
CA PRO A 15 -33.90 -21.34 11.71
C PRO A 15 -32.98 -21.42 12.94
N GLY A 16 -32.52 -20.26 13.42
CA GLY A 16 -31.74 -20.13 14.66
C GLY A 16 -30.22 -20.00 14.50
N PHE A 17 -29.69 -19.86 13.27
CA PHE A 17 -28.32 -19.42 13.06
C PHE A 17 -28.25 -17.89 13.20
N ASP A 18 -27.56 -17.41 14.23
CA ASP A 18 -27.41 -15.99 14.55
C ASP A 18 -25.92 -15.64 14.49
N LEU A 19 -25.59 -14.64 13.67
CA LEU A 19 -24.23 -14.12 13.56
C LEU A 19 -23.88 -13.12 14.68
N GLY A 20 -24.78 -12.86 15.62
CA GLY A 20 -24.54 -11.91 16.69
C GLY A 20 -24.47 -10.44 16.23
N PRO A 21 -24.23 -9.51 17.16
CA PRO A 21 -24.10 -8.08 16.87
C PRO A 21 -22.81 -7.80 16.07
N ILE A 22 -22.80 -6.73 15.27
CA ILE A 22 -21.60 -6.36 14.50
C ILE A 22 -20.47 -5.85 15.42
N GLU A 23 -20.87 -5.32 16.57
CA GLU A 23 -20.03 -4.75 17.61
C GLU A 23 -19.03 -5.77 18.19
N ASP A 24 -19.41 -7.04 18.28
CA ASP A 24 -18.51 -8.10 18.77
C ASP A 24 -17.33 -8.29 17.79
N TYR A 25 -17.60 -8.23 16.48
CA TYR A 25 -16.56 -8.33 15.45
C TYR A 25 -15.72 -7.05 15.36
N LEU A 26 -16.34 -5.87 15.47
CA LEU A 26 -15.61 -4.61 15.52
C LEU A 26 -14.68 -4.54 16.74
N HIS A 27 -15.13 -5.07 17.88
CA HIS A 27 -14.29 -5.17 19.08
C HIS A 27 -13.09 -6.10 18.84
N ALA A 28 -13.30 -7.28 18.25
CA ALA A 28 -12.19 -8.18 17.89
C ALA A 28 -11.20 -7.51 16.92
N VAL A 29 -11.69 -6.80 15.90
CA VAL A 29 -10.84 -6.01 14.97
C VAL A 29 -10.02 -4.96 15.72
N ALA A 30 -10.54 -4.36 16.78
CA ALA A 30 -9.87 -3.33 17.56
C ALA A 30 -8.86 -3.87 18.59
N SER A 31 -9.13 -5.03 19.21
CA SER A 31 -8.41 -5.47 20.41
C SER A 31 -7.52 -6.69 20.22
N GLU A 32 -7.73 -7.51 19.19
CA GLU A 32 -6.91 -8.70 18.98
C GLU A 32 -5.52 -8.34 18.42
N ARG A 33 -4.46 -8.86 19.08
CA ARG A 33 -3.08 -8.67 18.64
C ARG A 33 -2.83 -9.29 17.27
N GLN A 34 -3.18 -10.57 17.12
CA GLN A 34 -3.14 -11.27 15.84
C GLN A 34 -4.28 -10.77 14.94
N LEU A 35 -4.13 -10.98 13.62
CA LEU A 35 -5.16 -10.60 12.67
C LEU A 35 -6.44 -11.43 12.92
N PRO A 36 -7.58 -10.80 13.26
CA PRO A 36 -8.80 -11.53 13.55
C PRO A 36 -9.56 -11.81 12.25
N ASP A 37 -9.09 -12.79 11.47
CA ASP A 37 -9.56 -13.08 10.10
C ASP A 37 -11.09 -13.19 10.02
N VAL A 38 -11.68 -13.94 10.95
CA VAL A 38 -13.14 -14.16 11.01
C VAL A 38 -13.88 -12.84 11.23
N ALA A 39 -13.38 -11.99 12.13
CA ALA A 39 -14.02 -10.72 12.43
C ALA A 39 -13.92 -9.75 11.24
N ILE A 40 -12.77 -9.71 10.56
CA ILE A 40 -12.57 -8.91 9.35
C ILE A 40 -13.50 -9.37 8.23
N ILE A 41 -13.63 -10.68 8.00
CA ILE A 41 -14.56 -11.24 7.01
C ILE A 41 -15.99 -10.81 7.33
N HIS A 42 -16.42 -10.87 8.59
CA HIS A 42 -17.75 -10.43 8.99
C HIS A 42 -17.95 -8.93 8.77
N CYS A 43 -16.96 -8.10 9.12
CA CYS A 43 -17.00 -6.66 8.88
C CYS A 43 -17.10 -6.32 7.38
N ILE A 44 -16.41 -7.04 6.50
CA ILE A 44 -16.50 -6.85 5.05
C ILE A 44 -17.86 -7.32 4.51
N ALA A 45 -18.29 -8.52 4.88
CA ALA A 45 -19.56 -9.08 4.40
C ALA A 45 -20.77 -8.24 4.84
N ARG A 46 -20.71 -7.66 6.04
CA ARG A 46 -21.71 -6.80 6.67
C ARG A 46 -21.28 -5.33 6.66
N ILE A 47 -20.69 -4.87 5.55
CA ILE A 47 -20.14 -3.50 5.45
C ILE A 47 -21.16 -2.40 5.79
N GLU A 48 -22.44 -2.59 5.47
CA GLU A 48 -23.51 -1.63 5.80
C GLU A 48 -23.66 -1.41 7.32
N GLU A 49 -23.33 -2.43 8.12
CA GLU A 49 -23.37 -2.39 9.59
C GLU A 49 -22.03 -1.98 10.20
N SER A 50 -20.91 -2.40 9.62
CA SER A 50 -19.57 -2.14 10.17
C SER A 50 -19.01 -0.76 9.80
N ALA A 51 -19.26 -0.29 8.57
CA ALA A 51 -18.68 0.95 8.05
C ALA A 51 -19.05 2.20 8.87
N PRO A 52 -20.26 2.38 9.43
CA PRO A 52 -20.56 3.51 10.29
C PRO A 52 -19.60 3.66 11.47
N ALA A 53 -19.25 2.56 12.14
CA ALA A 53 -18.32 2.58 13.27
C ALA A 53 -16.87 2.87 12.81
N LEU A 54 -16.43 2.23 11.72
CA LEU A 54 -15.09 2.46 11.15
C LEU A 54 -14.93 3.92 10.69
N ARG A 55 -15.93 4.48 10.00
CA ARG A 55 -15.96 5.90 9.61
C ARG A 55 -16.00 6.84 10.81
N ALA A 56 -16.67 6.46 11.90
CA ALA A 56 -16.72 7.28 13.10
C ALA A 56 -15.32 7.45 13.73
N VAL A 57 -14.54 6.38 13.82
CA VAL A 57 -13.15 6.45 14.29
C VAL A 57 -12.27 7.27 13.34
N LEU A 58 -12.40 7.05 12.03
CA LEU A 58 -11.69 7.86 11.02
C LEU A 58 -12.04 9.35 11.12
N THR A 59 -13.31 9.67 11.34
CA THR A 59 -13.78 11.06 11.48
C THR A 59 -13.15 11.72 12.70
N ARG A 60 -13.16 11.04 13.86
CA ARG A 60 -12.53 11.52 15.10
C ARG A 60 -11.03 11.74 14.95
N ALA A 61 -10.33 10.80 14.31
CA ALA A 61 -8.90 10.95 13.99
C ALA A 61 -8.65 12.18 13.11
N ALA A 62 -9.46 12.35 12.07
CA ALA A 62 -9.35 13.49 11.16
C ALA A 62 -9.70 14.84 11.82
N ASP A 63 -10.54 14.84 12.87
CA ASP A 63 -10.85 16.00 13.69
C ASP A 63 -9.76 16.29 14.76
N GLY A 64 -8.74 15.44 14.86
CA GLY A 64 -7.61 15.60 15.78
C GLY A 64 -7.90 15.12 17.20
N GLU A 65 -8.90 14.28 17.39
CA GLU A 65 -9.14 13.63 18.67
C GLU A 65 -8.05 12.61 18.98
N VAL A 66 -7.65 12.53 20.25
CA VAL A 66 -6.74 11.49 20.73
C VAL A 66 -7.50 10.17 20.78
N LEU A 67 -7.00 9.19 20.03
CA LEU A 67 -7.54 7.84 20.01
C LEU A 67 -6.89 7.00 21.13
N SER A 68 -7.63 6.01 21.64
CA SER A 68 -7.04 4.94 22.46
C SER A 68 -6.28 3.94 21.59
N GLY A 69 -5.41 3.10 22.17
CA GLY A 69 -4.67 2.09 21.41
C GLY A 69 -5.56 1.13 20.61
N GLU A 70 -6.70 0.71 21.17
CA GLU A 70 -7.68 -0.13 20.44
C GLU A 70 -8.33 0.65 19.28
N GLU A 71 -8.57 1.95 19.45
CA GLU A 71 -9.14 2.79 18.40
C GLU A 71 -8.14 3.04 17.27
N GLU A 72 -6.84 3.11 17.55
CA GLU A 72 -5.79 3.23 16.53
C GLU A 72 -5.68 1.95 15.71
N VAL A 73 -5.71 0.79 16.36
CA VAL A 73 -5.76 -0.51 15.67
C VAL A 73 -7.02 -0.64 14.82
N LEU A 74 -8.17 -0.22 15.37
CA LEU A 74 -9.45 -0.21 14.64
C LEU A 74 -9.42 0.75 13.45
N LEU A 75 -8.81 1.93 13.60
CA LEU A 75 -8.62 2.88 12.50
C LEU A 75 -7.79 2.24 11.39
N PHE A 76 -6.62 1.73 11.73
CA PHE A 76 -5.67 1.15 10.79
C PHE A 76 -6.33 0.02 9.99
N ARG A 77 -6.84 -1.01 10.67
CA ARG A 77 -7.52 -2.15 10.02
C ARG A 77 -8.80 -1.71 9.30
N GLY A 78 -9.52 -0.76 9.89
CA GLY A 78 -10.74 -0.18 9.34
C GLY A 78 -10.55 0.51 8.00
N LEU A 79 -9.41 1.19 7.79
CA LEU A 79 -9.08 1.82 6.50
C LEU A 79 -8.96 0.80 5.36
N TYR A 80 -8.35 -0.36 5.62
CA TYR A 80 -8.29 -1.45 4.62
C TYR A 80 -9.66 -2.05 4.34
N ILE A 81 -10.49 -2.25 5.38
CA ILE A 81 -11.87 -2.74 5.22
C ILE A 81 -12.70 -1.76 4.39
N LEU A 82 -12.65 -0.46 4.71
CA LEU A 82 -13.37 0.59 3.97
C LEU A 82 -12.87 0.72 2.53
N GLY A 83 -11.54 0.66 2.32
CA GLY A 83 -10.92 0.69 0.99
C GLY A 83 -11.31 -0.51 0.13
N GLY A 84 -11.20 -1.73 0.66
CA GLY A 84 -11.60 -2.95 -0.04
C GLY A 84 -13.11 -3.02 -0.34
N ALA A 85 -13.94 -2.51 0.58
CA ALA A 85 -15.38 -2.43 0.37
C ALA A 85 -15.83 -1.26 -0.52
N ARG A 86 -14.88 -0.41 -0.96
CA ARG A 86 -15.11 0.78 -1.79
C ARG A 86 -16.10 1.78 -1.17
N ASP A 87 -15.98 2.00 0.13
CA ASP A 87 -16.84 2.91 0.87
C ASP A 87 -16.49 4.38 0.59
N SER A 88 -17.13 4.96 -0.43
CA SER A 88 -16.86 6.34 -0.84
C SER A 88 -17.12 7.41 0.24
N GLN A 89 -17.91 7.10 1.26
CA GLN A 89 -18.16 8.02 2.37
C GLN A 89 -16.93 8.22 3.26
N ALA A 90 -15.94 7.33 3.18
CA ALA A 90 -14.67 7.46 3.88
C ALA A 90 -13.68 8.42 3.19
N CYS A 91 -13.93 8.86 1.94
CA CYS A 91 -12.98 9.68 1.18
C CYS A 91 -12.60 10.98 1.89
N GLN A 92 -13.60 11.83 2.17
CA GLN A 92 -13.34 13.15 2.74
C GLN A 92 -12.75 13.07 4.16
N PRO A 93 -13.24 12.19 5.06
CA PRO A 93 -12.57 11.93 6.33
C PRO A 93 -11.11 11.49 6.17
N LEU A 94 -10.80 10.59 5.24
CA LEU A 94 -9.43 10.17 4.94
C LEU A 94 -8.58 11.35 4.45
N LEU A 95 -9.03 12.07 3.42
CA LEU A 95 -8.29 13.21 2.88
C LEU A 95 -8.07 14.31 3.93
N ARG A 96 -8.98 14.45 4.91
CA ARG A 96 -8.81 15.38 6.04
C ARG A 96 -7.78 14.85 7.05
N LEU A 97 -7.79 13.56 7.37
CA LEU A 97 -6.76 12.91 8.19
C LEU A 97 -5.36 13.11 7.57
N LEU A 98 -5.22 12.94 6.26
CA LEU A 98 -3.94 13.10 5.56
C LEU A 98 -3.42 14.56 5.53
N ARG A 99 -4.24 15.54 5.92
CA ARG A 99 -3.83 16.95 6.09
C ARG A 99 -3.40 17.29 7.52
N ARG A 100 -3.50 16.34 8.45
CA ARG A 100 -3.01 16.49 9.82
C ARG A 100 -1.48 16.64 9.83
N PRO A 101 -0.88 17.06 10.96
CA PRO A 101 0.56 17.11 11.10
C PRO A 101 1.23 15.76 10.75
N PRO A 102 2.38 15.75 10.06
CA PRO A 102 3.02 14.51 9.59
C PRO A 102 3.24 13.48 10.70
N GLU A 103 3.61 13.91 11.91
CA GLU A 103 3.81 13.05 13.06
C GLU A 103 2.52 12.33 13.53
N GLU A 104 1.35 12.96 13.35
CA GLU A 104 0.06 12.34 13.66
C GLU A 104 -0.31 11.30 12.59
N VAL A 105 -0.04 11.60 11.32
CA VAL A 105 -0.30 10.69 10.20
C VAL A 105 0.61 9.46 10.32
N GLU A 106 1.89 9.66 10.55
CA GLU A 106 2.88 8.59 10.74
C GLU A 106 2.50 7.67 11.89
N ARG A 107 2.10 8.23 13.03
CA ARG A 107 1.68 7.43 14.18
C ARG A 107 0.43 6.56 13.90
N LEU A 108 -0.50 7.06 13.09
CA LEU A 108 -1.78 6.38 12.83
C LEU A 108 -1.74 5.42 11.64
N LEU A 109 -0.94 5.73 10.63
CA LEU A 109 -0.88 4.96 9.38
C LEU A 109 0.43 4.18 9.27
N GLY A 110 1.55 4.70 9.80
CA GLY A 110 2.89 4.12 9.66
C GLY A 110 3.18 3.72 8.21
N ASP A 111 3.66 2.48 8.05
CA ASP A 111 3.98 1.89 6.74
C ASP A 111 2.77 1.81 5.78
N ALA A 112 1.53 1.96 6.26
CA ALA A 112 0.40 2.07 5.34
C ALA A 112 0.53 3.26 4.40
N VAL A 113 1.27 4.33 4.77
CA VAL A 113 1.52 5.48 3.90
C VAL A 113 2.18 5.04 2.59
N THR A 114 3.25 4.26 2.66
CA THR A 114 4.01 3.78 1.49
C THR A 114 3.42 2.52 0.87
N GLU A 115 2.83 1.64 1.68
CA GLU A 115 2.46 0.31 1.20
C GLU A 115 0.99 0.14 0.81
N GLY A 116 0.08 0.92 1.39
CA GLY A 116 -1.37 0.67 1.29
C GLY A 116 -2.20 1.88 0.87
N LEU A 117 -1.72 3.10 1.13
CA LEU A 117 -2.50 4.32 1.04
C LEU A 117 -3.03 4.58 -0.37
N ALA A 118 -2.23 4.28 -1.40
CA ALA A 118 -2.66 4.44 -2.78
C ALA A 118 -3.93 3.64 -3.10
N ARG A 119 -3.98 2.38 -2.63
CA ARG A 119 -5.07 1.44 -2.90
C ARG A 119 -6.28 1.67 -2.00
N ILE A 120 -6.04 2.05 -0.74
CA ILE A 120 -7.10 2.54 0.17
C ILE A 120 -7.77 3.76 -0.46
N THR A 121 -6.99 4.76 -0.88
CA THR A 121 -7.48 6.00 -1.51
C THR A 121 -8.26 5.70 -2.78
N ALA A 122 -7.74 4.83 -3.65
CA ALA A 122 -8.45 4.42 -4.86
C ALA A 122 -9.82 3.77 -4.53
N GLY A 123 -9.86 2.89 -3.53
CA GLY A 123 -11.07 2.23 -3.07
C GLY A 123 -12.13 3.22 -2.56
N VAL A 124 -11.73 4.14 -1.68
CA VAL A 124 -12.66 5.09 -1.05
C VAL A 124 -12.90 6.35 -1.89
N PHE A 125 -12.25 6.54 -3.05
CA PHE A 125 -12.39 7.76 -3.82
C PHE A 125 -13.85 8.11 -4.10
N ASP A 126 -14.25 9.37 -3.91
CA ASP A 126 -15.64 9.84 -4.06
C ASP A 126 -15.87 10.65 -5.35
N GLY A 127 -14.82 10.89 -6.14
CA GLY A 127 -14.87 11.72 -7.35
C GLY A 127 -14.33 13.14 -7.16
N ASP A 128 -14.05 13.59 -5.93
CA ASP A 128 -13.48 14.91 -5.68
C ASP A 128 -11.96 14.94 -5.90
N VAL A 129 -11.59 14.95 -7.17
CA VAL A 129 -10.20 15.08 -7.60
C VAL A 129 -9.56 16.41 -7.20
N ASN A 130 -10.34 17.48 -6.95
CA ASN A 130 -9.76 18.76 -6.51
C ASN A 130 -9.17 18.62 -5.11
N SER A 131 -9.90 17.97 -4.21
CA SER A 131 -9.41 17.66 -2.87
C SER A 131 -8.17 16.77 -2.92
N LEU A 132 -8.16 15.74 -3.76
CA LEU A 132 -6.99 14.86 -3.94
C LEU A 132 -5.77 15.63 -4.46
N PHE A 133 -5.91 16.36 -5.58
CA PHE A 133 -4.82 17.14 -6.18
C PHE A 133 -4.30 18.24 -5.25
N SER A 134 -5.15 18.81 -4.38
CA SER A 134 -4.70 19.82 -3.42
C SER A 134 -3.68 19.29 -2.41
N ILE A 135 -3.78 18.02 -2.01
CA ILE A 135 -2.83 17.40 -1.08
C ILE A 135 -1.53 17.08 -1.80
N ILE A 136 -1.62 16.50 -3.01
CA ILE A 136 -0.44 16.17 -3.83
C ILE A 136 0.38 17.43 -4.16
N ALA A 137 -0.29 18.56 -4.37
CA ALA A 137 0.33 19.85 -4.66
C ALA A 137 0.92 20.58 -3.44
N ASP A 138 0.62 20.14 -2.21
CA ASP A 138 1.09 20.79 -0.99
C ASP A 138 2.46 20.25 -0.58
N SER A 139 3.52 20.98 -0.91
CA SER A 139 4.91 20.63 -0.59
C SER A 139 5.25 20.66 0.90
N SER A 140 4.32 21.08 1.77
CA SER A 140 4.48 20.93 3.23
C SER A 140 4.07 19.54 3.75
N ARG A 141 3.49 18.69 2.89
CA ARG A 141 3.17 17.30 3.23
C ARG A 141 4.37 16.39 3.00
N ASP A 142 4.35 15.27 3.70
CA ASP A 142 5.30 14.18 3.53
C ASP A 142 5.36 13.70 2.07
N GLU A 143 6.56 13.44 1.57
CA GLU A 143 6.81 13.10 0.17
C GLU A 143 6.25 11.71 -0.20
N PHE A 144 6.32 10.73 0.70
CA PHE A 144 5.76 9.39 0.48
C PHE A 144 4.24 9.40 0.48
N LEU A 145 3.63 10.24 1.33
CA LEU A 145 2.19 10.48 1.28
C LEU A 145 1.77 11.05 -0.08
N ARG A 146 2.51 12.04 -0.59
CA ARG A 146 2.20 12.68 -1.89
C ARG A 146 2.41 11.72 -3.05
N ASP A 147 3.47 10.91 -2.99
CA ASP A 147 3.76 9.81 -3.92
C ASP A 147 2.57 8.82 -3.99
N ALA A 148 2.15 8.28 -2.84
CA ALA A 148 1.03 7.34 -2.76
C ALA A 148 -0.29 7.92 -3.30
N LEU A 149 -0.60 9.18 -2.99
CA LEU A 149 -1.80 9.86 -3.50
C LEU A 149 -1.74 10.12 -5.01
N LEU A 150 -0.57 10.40 -5.55
CA LEU A 150 -0.36 10.55 -6.99
C LEU A 150 -0.46 9.19 -7.71
N GLY A 151 0.04 8.12 -7.09
CA GLY A 151 -0.19 6.74 -7.53
C GLY A 151 -1.70 6.39 -7.58
N ALA A 152 -2.46 6.73 -6.53
CA ALA A 152 -3.92 6.56 -6.52
C ALA A 152 -4.59 7.33 -7.67
N ALA A 153 -4.23 8.61 -7.84
CA ALA A 153 -4.77 9.44 -8.92
C ALA A 153 -4.44 8.86 -10.31
N THR A 154 -3.26 8.28 -10.47
CA THR A 154 -2.82 7.62 -11.70
C THR A 154 -3.70 6.43 -12.02
N PHE A 155 -3.91 5.52 -11.07
CA PHE A 155 -4.80 4.37 -11.25
C PHE A 155 -6.26 4.80 -11.54
N LEU A 156 -6.78 5.76 -10.76
CA LEU A 156 -8.13 6.28 -10.94
C LEU A 156 -8.33 6.99 -12.29
N THR A 157 -7.27 7.58 -12.85
CA THR A 157 -7.30 8.15 -14.20
C THR A 157 -7.37 7.05 -15.26
N TRP A 158 -6.58 5.99 -15.11
CA TRP A 158 -6.60 4.85 -16.01
C TRP A 158 -7.95 4.13 -16.02
N GLU A 159 -8.57 3.97 -14.84
CA GLU A 159 -9.89 3.38 -14.69
C GLU A 159 -11.03 4.30 -15.20
N GLY A 160 -10.72 5.56 -15.50
CA GLY A 160 -11.69 6.55 -16.01
C GLY A 160 -12.53 7.24 -14.95
N ARG A 161 -12.14 7.15 -13.66
CA ARG A 161 -12.76 7.90 -12.55
C ARG A 161 -12.22 9.31 -12.40
N ILE A 162 -11.01 9.56 -12.89
CA ILE A 162 -10.45 10.91 -13.07
C ILE A 162 -10.32 11.16 -14.57
N GLU A 163 -10.78 12.32 -15.03
CA GLU A 163 -10.66 12.72 -16.43
C GLU A 163 -9.18 12.86 -16.83
N ARG A 164 -8.81 12.22 -17.94
CA ARG A 164 -7.44 12.20 -18.46
C ARG A 164 -6.85 13.59 -18.67
N ASP A 165 -7.61 14.51 -19.26
CA ASP A 165 -7.17 15.89 -19.52
C ASP A 165 -6.87 16.66 -18.23
N ARG A 166 -7.62 16.35 -17.15
CA ARG A 166 -7.39 16.95 -15.83
C ARG A 166 -6.11 16.44 -15.20
N MET A 167 -5.84 15.15 -15.30
CA MET A 167 -4.59 14.55 -14.84
C MET A 167 -3.39 15.07 -15.63
N GLN A 168 -3.48 15.12 -16.97
CA GLN A 168 -2.42 15.68 -17.82
C GLN A 168 -2.12 17.14 -17.49
N SER A 169 -3.17 17.95 -17.28
CA SER A 169 -3.02 19.36 -16.88
C SER A 169 -2.35 19.48 -15.50
N PHE A 170 -2.71 18.61 -14.55
CA PHE A 170 -2.10 18.58 -13.23
C PHE A 170 -0.61 18.19 -13.28
N LEU A 171 -0.24 17.14 -14.02
CA LEU A 171 1.15 16.71 -14.17
C LEU A 171 2.01 17.79 -14.86
N LYS A 172 1.47 18.46 -15.88
CA LYS A 172 2.15 19.60 -16.51
C LYS A 172 2.38 20.74 -15.51
N ARG A 173 1.33 21.11 -14.75
CA ARG A 173 1.41 22.13 -13.70
C ARG A 173 2.41 21.76 -12.61
N PHE A 174 2.45 20.49 -12.20
CA PHE A 174 3.39 19.97 -11.21
C PHE A 174 4.84 20.30 -11.58
N TYR A 175 5.19 20.09 -12.85
CA TYR A 175 6.48 20.43 -13.41
C TYR A 175 6.75 21.94 -13.50
N GLU A 176 5.80 22.70 -14.07
CA GLU A 176 5.95 24.13 -14.37
C GLU A 176 5.98 25.00 -13.11
N GLU A 177 5.12 24.71 -12.14
CA GLU A 177 5.04 25.45 -10.87
C GLU A 177 6.01 24.94 -9.79
N ARG A 178 6.77 23.87 -10.08
CA ARG A 178 7.68 23.22 -9.11
C ARG A 178 6.98 22.86 -7.81
N LEU A 179 5.94 22.02 -7.92
CA LEU A 179 5.14 21.61 -6.76
C LEU A 179 5.89 20.68 -5.80
N ALA A 180 7.07 20.16 -6.18
CA ALA A 180 7.96 19.38 -5.33
C ALA A 180 9.37 20.00 -5.35
N ALA A 181 10.11 19.83 -4.25
CA ALA A 181 11.52 20.21 -4.20
C ALA A 181 12.35 19.31 -5.13
N ASP A 182 13.57 19.73 -5.47
CA ASP A 182 14.50 18.83 -6.16
C ASP A 182 14.83 17.66 -5.21
N ASP A 183 14.97 16.44 -5.73
CA ASP A 183 15.24 15.20 -4.96
C ASP A 183 14.06 14.73 -4.05
N ASP A 184 12.86 15.29 -4.24
CA ASP A 184 11.62 14.87 -3.56
C ASP A 184 11.03 13.61 -4.21
N PHE A 185 10.59 12.64 -3.40
CA PHE A 185 10.01 11.38 -3.88
C PHE A 185 8.74 11.58 -4.72
N ALA A 186 8.02 12.69 -4.60
CA ALA A 186 6.86 12.96 -5.45
C ALA A 186 7.20 13.07 -6.94
N TRP A 187 8.47 13.29 -7.32
CA TRP A 187 8.91 13.21 -8.72
C TRP A 187 8.89 11.80 -9.29
N ILE A 188 9.01 10.76 -8.44
CA ILE A 188 8.92 9.35 -8.83
C ILE A 188 7.50 9.06 -9.31
N ALA A 189 6.48 9.20 -8.46
CA ALA A 189 5.09 9.02 -8.89
C ALA A 189 4.70 9.95 -10.04
N TRP A 190 5.26 11.15 -10.16
CA TRP A 190 5.01 12.04 -11.30
C TRP A 190 5.50 11.44 -12.62
N GLN A 191 6.71 10.88 -12.63
CA GLN A 191 7.26 10.18 -13.78
C GLN A 191 6.46 8.91 -14.10
N GLU A 192 6.19 8.07 -13.10
CA GLU A 192 5.42 6.83 -13.26
C GLU A 192 4.01 7.12 -13.81
N ALA A 193 3.37 8.20 -13.34
CA ALA A 193 2.07 8.63 -13.85
C ALA A 193 2.10 8.90 -15.36
N ILE A 194 3.15 9.55 -15.86
CA ILE A 194 3.33 9.86 -17.29
C ILE A 194 3.50 8.56 -18.09
N GLY A 195 4.34 7.64 -17.59
CA GLY A 195 4.58 6.33 -18.19
C GLY A 195 3.33 5.46 -18.23
N LEU A 196 2.76 5.16 -17.06
CA LEU A 196 1.62 4.25 -16.88
C LEU A 196 0.36 4.72 -17.63
N LEU A 197 0.17 6.03 -17.76
CA LEU A 197 -0.97 6.61 -18.48
C LEU A 197 -0.73 6.76 -19.98
N ALA A 198 0.45 6.43 -20.53
CA ALA A 198 0.81 6.68 -21.92
C ALA A 198 0.62 8.16 -22.31
N LEU A 199 1.31 9.08 -21.63
CA LEU A 199 1.24 10.53 -21.89
C LEU A 199 2.49 11.04 -22.63
N PRO A 200 2.70 10.70 -23.92
CA PRO A 200 3.93 11.01 -24.65
C PRO A 200 4.19 12.52 -24.81
N ASP A 201 3.13 13.34 -24.82
CA ASP A 201 3.26 14.81 -24.87
C ASP A 201 4.01 15.40 -23.67
N LEU A 202 4.06 14.67 -22.54
CA LEU A 202 4.78 15.09 -21.33
C LEU A 202 6.19 14.48 -21.24
N ALA A 203 6.56 13.54 -22.11
CA ALA A 203 7.88 12.91 -22.10
C ALA A 203 9.04 13.92 -22.17
N PRO A 204 8.99 15.01 -22.98
CA PRO A 204 10.04 16.03 -22.97
C PRO A 204 10.23 16.72 -21.61
N LEU A 205 9.18 16.81 -20.80
CA LEU A 205 9.27 17.35 -19.43
C LEU A 205 10.00 16.37 -18.50
N VAL A 206 9.80 15.06 -18.68
CA VAL A 206 10.52 14.02 -17.92
C VAL A 206 12.01 14.13 -18.17
N HIS A 207 12.44 14.14 -19.45
CA HIS A 207 13.84 14.38 -19.81
C HIS A 207 14.39 15.67 -19.20
N SER A 208 13.62 16.76 -19.27
CA SER A 208 14.03 18.05 -18.70
C SER A 208 14.13 18.01 -17.17
N ALA A 209 13.32 17.20 -16.47
CA ALA A 209 13.41 17.03 -15.02
C ALA A 209 14.70 16.30 -14.62
N TRP A 210 15.08 15.26 -15.37
CA TRP A 210 16.35 14.56 -15.20
C TRP A 210 17.56 15.44 -15.49
N ASP A 211 17.57 16.18 -16.60
CA ASP A 211 18.65 17.11 -16.94
C ASP A 211 18.86 18.20 -15.87
N GLN A 212 17.79 18.52 -15.13
CA GLN A 212 17.80 19.49 -14.03
C GLN A 212 18.07 18.87 -12.66
N ASN A 213 18.31 17.55 -12.58
CA ASN A 213 18.50 16.80 -11.33
C ASN A 213 17.33 16.96 -10.34
N ARG A 214 16.09 16.98 -10.83
CA ARG A 214 14.90 17.08 -9.96
C ARG A 214 14.47 15.73 -9.39
N VAL A 215 14.66 14.65 -10.16
CA VAL A 215 14.20 13.31 -9.81
C VAL A 215 15.25 12.64 -8.91
N PRO A 216 14.84 11.99 -7.81
CA PRO A 216 15.76 11.26 -6.94
C PRO A 216 16.54 10.18 -7.69
N MET A 217 17.86 10.16 -7.47
CA MET A 217 18.74 9.16 -8.08
C MET A 217 18.69 7.83 -7.31
N GLY A 218 18.67 6.71 -8.03
CA GLY A 218 18.90 5.37 -7.45
C GLY A 218 17.65 4.57 -7.07
N MET A 219 16.46 5.16 -7.15
CA MET A 219 15.18 4.45 -7.02
C MET A 219 14.57 4.07 -8.37
N LEU A 220 14.65 4.98 -9.34
CA LEU A 220 14.20 4.80 -10.72
C LEU A 220 15.23 5.39 -11.68
N GLU A 221 15.13 5.02 -12.94
CA GLU A 221 15.87 5.59 -14.05
C GLU A 221 14.93 6.28 -15.04
N LEU A 222 15.48 7.16 -15.88
CA LEU A 222 14.76 7.72 -17.03
C LEU A 222 14.22 6.61 -17.96
N SER A 223 14.97 5.51 -18.08
CA SER A 223 14.63 4.36 -18.93
C SER A 223 13.33 3.67 -18.47
N ASP A 224 13.00 3.70 -17.18
CA ASP A 224 11.78 3.12 -16.65
C ASP A 224 10.54 3.83 -17.19
N CYS A 225 10.56 5.17 -17.25
CA CYS A 225 9.47 5.94 -17.87
C CYS A 225 9.29 5.62 -19.35
N GLU A 226 10.40 5.48 -20.09
CA GLU A 226 10.37 5.17 -21.52
C GLU A 226 9.79 3.77 -21.75
N ASN A 227 10.18 2.80 -20.91
CA ASN A 227 9.66 1.44 -20.95
C ASN A 227 8.17 1.40 -20.61
N ASP A 228 7.73 2.15 -19.60
CA ASP A 228 6.32 2.23 -19.21
C ASP A 228 5.46 2.89 -20.31
N LEU A 229 5.94 3.96 -20.96
CA LEU A 229 5.27 4.56 -22.11
C LEU A 229 5.07 3.52 -23.22
N LEU A 230 6.11 2.76 -23.56
CA LEU A 230 6.04 1.71 -24.57
C LEU A 230 5.09 0.56 -24.18
N ASP A 231 5.15 0.08 -22.93
CA ASP A 231 4.26 -0.99 -22.45
C ASP A 231 2.80 -0.50 -22.40
N ALA A 232 2.57 0.76 -22.03
CA ALA A 232 1.25 1.38 -21.98
C ALA A 232 0.64 1.58 -23.37
N GLU A 233 1.43 1.98 -24.37
CA GLU A 233 0.97 2.07 -25.76
C GLU A 233 0.61 0.70 -26.35
N GLN A 234 1.40 -0.33 -26.04
CA GLN A 234 1.18 -1.69 -26.54
C GLN A 234 0.03 -2.41 -25.81
N ARG A 235 -0.15 -2.14 -24.52
CA ARG A 235 -1.09 -2.83 -23.64
C ARG A 235 -1.90 -1.82 -22.80
N PRO A 236 -2.69 -0.94 -23.44
CA PRO A 236 -3.36 0.17 -22.74
C PRO A 236 -4.33 -0.30 -21.66
N ASN A 237 -4.96 -1.48 -21.82
CA ASN A 237 -5.93 -2.02 -20.88
C ASN A 237 -5.36 -3.09 -19.92
N ASP A 238 -4.04 -3.27 -19.88
CA ASP A 238 -3.42 -4.26 -18.98
C ASP A 238 -3.28 -3.71 -17.56
N ILE A 239 -4.17 -4.16 -16.65
CA ILE A 239 -4.11 -3.84 -15.23
C ILE A 239 -2.82 -4.36 -14.56
N GLY A 240 -2.17 -5.37 -15.15
CA GLY A 240 -0.92 -5.91 -14.64
C GLY A 240 0.20 -4.85 -14.56
N ARG A 241 0.13 -3.80 -15.39
CA ARG A 241 1.07 -2.66 -15.33
C ARG A 241 0.95 -1.91 -14.00
N PHE A 242 -0.28 -1.63 -13.58
CA PHE A 242 -0.58 -0.98 -12.31
C PHE A 242 -0.30 -1.88 -11.11
N LYS A 243 -0.63 -3.18 -11.20
CA LYS A 243 -0.34 -4.13 -10.12
C LYS A 243 1.15 -4.27 -9.80
N ARG A 244 2.04 -4.15 -10.80
CA ARG A 244 3.50 -4.16 -10.58
C ARG A 244 3.98 -2.91 -9.82
N ALA A 245 3.30 -1.78 -9.99
CA ALA A 245 3.54 -0.56 -9.23
C ALA A 245 2.75 -0.53 -7.89
N ASN A 246 2.20 -1.66 -7.44
CA ASN A 246 1.32 -1.74 -6.25
C ASN A 246 0.12 -0.77 -6.31
N LEU A 247 -0.40 -0.50 -7.51
CA LEU A 247 -1.58 0.33 -7.74
C LEU A 247 -2.79 -0.52 -8.10
N GLY A 248 -3.95 -0.12 -7.59
CA GLY A 248 -5.21 -0.80 -7.87
C GLY A 248 -6.21 -0.71 -6.72
N TYR A 249 -7.22 -1.57 -6.78
CA TYR A 249 -8.12 -1.80 -5.66
C TYR A 249 -7.55 -2.82 -4.67
N ILE A 250 -8.08 -2.80 -3.45
CA ILE A 250 -7.86 -3.89 -2.49
C ILE A 250 -8.86 -5.00 -2.83
N ASP A 251 -8.36 -6.05 -3.47
CA ASP A 251 -9.17 -7.22 -3.86
C ASP A 251 -9.33 -8.21 -2.68
N ASP A 252 -8.29 -8.36 -1.84
CA ASP A 252 -8.28 -9.22 -0.65
C ASP A 252 -7.75 -8.43 0.56
N VAL A 253 -8.66 -8.01 1.45
CA VAL A 253 -8.31 -7.23 2.64
C VAL A 253 -7.49 -8.05 3.64
N LEU A 254 -7.68 -9.37 3.71
CA LEU A 254 -6.94 -10.22 4.64
C LEU A 254 -5.50 -10.38 4.19
N GLU A 255 -5.29 -10.69 2.92
CA GLU A 255 -3.93 -10.80 2.36
C GLU A 255 -3.15 -9.50 2.55
N GLU A 256 -3.80 -8.36 2.30
CA GLU A 256 -3.22 -7.03 2.53
C GLU A 256 -2.86 -6.78 4.00
N LEU A 257 -3.74 -7.11 4.94
CA LEU A 257 -3.46 -6.86 6.36
C LEU A 257 -2.44 -7.86 6.92
N ALA A 258 -2.48 -9.12 6.47
CA ALA A 258 -1.59 -10.17 6.93
C ALA A 258 -0.14 -9.91 6.53
N SER A 259 0.09 -9.43 5.30
CA SER A 259 1.45 -9.03 4.90
C SER A 259 1.99 -7.95 5.82
N ARG A 260 1.17 -6.99 6.27
CA ARG A 260 1.65 -5.87 7.09
C ARG A 260 1.90 -6.24 8.55
N ILE A 261 1.09 -7.13 9.12
CA ILE A 261 1.28 -7.58 10.51
C ILE A 261 2.49 -8.52 10.62
N SER A 262 2.73 -9.38 9.63
CA SER A 262 3.88 -10.30 9.64
C SER A 262 5.22 -9.55 9.73
N TYR A 263 5.37 -8.43 9.01
CA TYR A 263 6.60 -7.64 9.04
C TYR A 263 6.79 -6.91 10.39
N ALA A 264 5.70 -6.47 11.04
CA ALA A 264 5.78 -5.85 12.35
C ALA A 264 6.19 -6.86 13.45
N GLU A 265 5.70 -8.11 13.37
CA GLU A 265 6.11 -9.18 14.28
C GLU A 265 7.59 -9.57 14.09
N ASP A 266 8.11 -9.56 12.85
CA ASP A 266 9.52 -9.81 12.55
C ASP A 266 10.47 -8.74 13.16
N LEU A 267 10.01 -7.49 13.31
CA LEU A 267 10.78 -6.40 13.94
C LEU A 267 10.72 -6.45 15.48
N ASP A 268 9.60 -6.90 16.05
CA ASP A 268 9.43 -7.11 17.50
C ASP A 268 10.24 -8.30 18.04
N GLU A 269 10.66 -9.25 17.18
CA GLU A 269 11.52 -10.38 17.52
C GLU A 269 13.02 -10.04 17.58
N GLU A 270 13.44 -8.83 17.20
CA GLU A 270 14.81 -8.35 17.45
C GLU A 270 15.00 -8.04 18.94
N ASP A 271 15.58 -8.99 19.68
CA ASP A 271 15.95 -8.84 21.10
C ASP A 271 16.74 -7.52 21.33
N PRO A 272 16.21 -6.56 22.11
CA PRO A 272 16.91 -5.32 22.44
C PRO A 272 18.20 -5.54 23.26
N GLN A 273 18.43 -6.77 23.74
CA GLN A 273 19.66 -7.20 24.43
C GLN A 273 20.59 -8.05 23.55
N SER A 274 20.25 -8.28 22.27
CA SER A 274 21.22 -8.79 21.32
C SER A 274 22.38 -7.80 21.28
N PRO A 275 23.61 -8.19 21.64
CA PRO A 275 24.73 -7.25 21.62
C PRO A 275 24.93 -6.84 20.17
N LEU A 276 24.53 -5.61 19.84
CA LEU A 276 25.10 -4.92 18.69
C LEU A 276 26.62 -5.02 18.86
N PRO A 277 27.38 -5.51 17.86
CA PRO A 277 28.82 -5.53 17.96
C PRO A 277 29.28 -4.08 18.18
N ASP A 278 29.85 -3.81 19.35
CA ASP A 278 30.42 -2.52 19.69
C ASP A 278 31.35 -2.07 18.56
N GLU A 279 31.02 -0.90 18.00
CA GLU A 279 31.87 0.01 17.26
C GLU A 279 33.18 -0.55 16.68
N THR A 280 33.17 -0.90 15.39
CA THR A 280 34.33 -0.69 14.52
C THR A 280 33.88 -0.42 13.08
N TRP A 281 33.43 0.80 12.80
CA TRP A 281 33.23 1.32 11.44
C TRP A 281 34.57 1.59 10.69
N ASP A 282 35.71 1.16 11.26
CA ASP A 282 37.06 1.35 10.71
C ASP A 282 37.80 0.03 10.37
N ALA A 283 37.09 -1.08 10.20
CA ALA A 283 37.71 -2.32 9.70
C ALA A 283 37.82 -2.30 8.16
N PRO A 284 39.03 -2.47 7.57
CA PRO A 284 39.15 -2.67 6.13
C PRO A 284 38.37 -3.92 5.73
N TRP A 285 37.61 -3.88 4.63
CA TRP A 285 37.00 -5.04 3.99
C TRP A 285 38.05 -6.05 3.51
N ALA A 286 38.68 -6.75 4.44
CA ALA A 286 39.55 -7.87 4.19
C ALA A 286 39.13 -8.97 5.17
N ASP A 287 38.80 -10.13 4.61
CA ASP A 287 38.56 -11.42 5.27
C ASP A 287 37.11 -11.87 5.50
N ALA A 288 36.12 -11.34 4.77
CA ALA A 288 34.91 -12.11 4.49
C ALA A 288 35.23 -13.11 3.35
N THR A 289 35.62 -14.34 3.70
CA THR A 289 35.71 -15.40 2.70
C THR A 289 34.33 -15.60 2.07
N PRO A 290 34.19 -15.57 0.73
CA PRO A 290 32.91 -15.80 0.09
C PRO A 290 32.35 -17.13 0.56
N ALA A 291 31.07 -17.17 0.97
CA ALA A 291 30.41 -18.40 1.32
C ALA A 291 30.40 -19.33 0.09
N ILE A 292 31.30 -20.32 0.09
CA ILE A 292 31.36 -21.32 -0.98
C ILE A 292 30.20 -22.26 -0.74
N ASN A 293 29.17 -22.21 -1.61
CA ASN A 293 28.13 -23.22 -1.63
C ASN A 293 28.71 -24.54 -2.17
N PRO A 294 28.90 -25.58 -1.33
CA PRO A 294 29.49 -26.85 -1.76
C PRO A 294 28.56 -27.63 -2.71
N TRP A 295 27.30 -27.22 -2.86
CA TRP A 295 26.28 -27.88 -3.68
C TRP A 295 25.87 -27.08 -4.90
N ARG A 296 26.67 -26.08 -5.32
CA ARG A 296 26.35 -25.21 -6.47
C ARG A 296 26.10 -25.98 -7.77
N ASP A 297 26.72 -27.15 -7.91
CA ASP A 297 26.65 -27.99 -9.11
C ASP A 297 25.59 -29.11 -9.01
N VAL A 298 24.78 -29.12 -7.95
CA VAL A 298 23.74 -30.13 -7.72
C VAL A 298 22.38 -29.61 -8.20
N GLY A 299 21.83 -30.24 -9.23
CA GLY A 299 20.52 -29.91 -9.76
C GLY A 299 19.40 -30.19 -8.75
N ARG A 300 18.37 -29.33 -8.73
CA ARG A 300 17.22 -29.40 -7.82
C ARG A 300 16.53 -30.79 -7.79
N ASN A 301 16.59 -31.56 -8.89
CA ASN A 301 15.98 -32.88 -9.00
C ASN A 301 16.96 -34.06 -8.86
N ASP A 302 18.26 -33.79 -8.70
CA ASP A 302 19.30 -34.82 -8.63
C ASP A 302 19.24 -35.59 -7.30
N PRO A 303 19.81 -36.81 -7.23
CA PRO A 303 19.97 -37.53 -5.98
C PRO A 303 20.73 -36.67 -4.96
N CYS A 304 20.21 -36.59 -3.74
CA CYS A 304 20.77 -35.73 -2.71
C CYS A 304 22.17 -36.24 -2.27
N PRO A 305 23.22 -35.39 -2.29
CA PRO A 305 24.59 -35.80 -1.95
C PRO A 305 24.77 -36.30 -0.52
N CYS A 306 23.82 -36.03 0.37
CA CYS A 306 23.84 -36.51 1.77
C CYS A 306 23.55 -38.02 1.92
N GLY A 307 23.32 -38.75 0.82
CA GLY A 307 23.11 -40.20 0.82
C GLY A 307 21.69 -40.63 1.22
N SER A 308 20.74 -39.70 1.33
CA SER A 308 19.36 -40.00 1.76
C SER A 308 18.51 -40.77 0.73
N GLY A 309 19.00 -40.91 -0.51
CA GLY A 309 18.26 -41.50 -1.63
C GLY A 309 17.09 -40.65 -2.16
N LYS A 310 16.82 -39.48 -1.58
CA LYS A 310 15.78 -38.53 -2.03
C LYS A 310 16.33 -37.53 -3.05
N LYS A 311 15.45 -36.90 -3.83
CA LYS A 311 15.82 -35.75 -4.68
C LYS A 311 16.26 -34.56 -3.82
N PHE A 312 17.24 -33.77 -4.27
CA PHE A 312 17.82 -32.65 -3.52
C PHE A 312 16.76 -31.65 -3.00
N LYS A 313 15.77 -31.30 -3.84
CA LYS A 313 14.62 -30.46 -3.46
C LYS A 313 13.70 -30.99 -2.37
N LYS A 314 13.73 -32.28 -2.09
CA LYS A 314 12.90 -32.93 -1.05
C LYS A 314 13.74 -33.33 0.16
N CYS A 315 14.96 -32.80 0.26
CA CYS A 315 15.93 -33.12 1.30
C CYS A 315 16.67 -31.85 1.71
N CYS A 316 17.98 -31.75 1.42
CA CYS A 316 18.83 -30.67 1.91
C CYS A 316 18.52 -29.26 1.37
N LEU A 317 17.71 -29.12 0.31
CA LEU A 317 17.26 -27.82 -0.19
C LEU A 317 15.93 -27.35 0.42
N ALA A 318 15.18 -28.23 1.08
CA ALA A 318 13.91 -27.92 1.74
C ALA A 318 14.04 -27.85 3.27
N LYS A 319 15.28 -27.70 3.76
CA LYS A 319 15.62 -27.50 5.16
C LYS A 319 16.06 -26.07 5.35
#